data_AF-A0A1C5M0R3-F1
#
_entry.id   AF-A0A1C5M0R3-F1
#
_cell.length_a   1.000
_cell.length_b   1.000
_cell.length_c   1.000
_cell.angle_alpha   90.00
_cell.angle_beta   90.00
_cell.angle_gamma   90.00
#
_symmetry.space_group_name_H-M   'P 1'
#
loop_
_entity.id
_entity.type
_entity.pdbx_description
1 polymer ?
#
loop_
_entity_poly.entity_id
_entity_poly.type
_entity_poly.pdbx_seq_one_letter_code
_entity_poly.pdbx_strand_id
1 'polypeptide(L)'
;MGNLGAYLRPVPAGKTKEFYLENFKDEKGEKIPFVVKAITPKENDGIVKRNTVKGVFNNATYINEMIVTCMETPNLKDAELCSFYGVMDPTEVPGLMFTIGEKNLVMDAVSEINDVKMASELKNAAKNF
;
A
#
# COMPACT_ATOMS: atom_id res chain seq x y z
N MET A 1 15.65 13.89 36.10
CA MET A 1 14.93 14.65 35.05
C MET A 1 14.70 13.71 33.88
N GLY A 2 13.45 13.57 33.41
CA GLY A 2 13.09 12.59 32.38
C GLY A 2 13.58 12.98 30.98
N ASN A 3 13.80 11.99 30.12
CA ASN A 3 14.34 12.14 28.77
C ASN A 3 13.27 12.58 27.75
N LEU A 4 12.49 13.62 28.03
CA LEU A 4 11.41 14.08 27.15
C LEU A 4 11.91 14.39 25.73
N GLY A 5 13.13 14.92 25.62
CA GLY A 5 13.78 15.21 24.34
C GLY A 5 13.92 13.99 23.41
N ALA A 6 14.09 12.77 23.94
CA ALA A 6 14.16 11.56 23.11
C ALA A 6 12.84 11.20 22.41
N TYR A 7 11.70 11.74 22.87
CA TYR A 7 10.38 11.46 22.29
C TYR A 7 9.93 12.52 21.29
N LEU A 8 10.57 13.70 21.26
CA LEU A 8 10.23 14.81 20.38
C LEU A 8 10.94 14.69 19.03
N ARG A 9 10.57 13.67 18.25
CA ARG A 9 11.07 13.48 16.88
C ARG A 9 10.13 14.13 15.86
N PRO A 10 10.65 14.66 14.74
CA PRO A 10 9.80 15.07 13.62
C PRO A 10 8.94 13.89 13.16
N VAL A 11 7.76 14.18 12.58
CA VAL A 11 6.95 13.14 11.92
C VAL A 11 7.90 12.39 10.98
N PRO A 12 8.05 11.06 11.14
CA PRO A 12 9.04 10.32 10.37
C PRO A 12 8.84 10.65 8.89
N ALA A 13 9.86 11.22 8.24
CA ALA A 13 9.86 11.35 6.79
C ALA A 13 9.57 9.95 6.25
N GLY A 14 8.45 9.81 5.53
CA GLY A 14 7.88 8.49 5.22
C GLY A 14 8.92 7.65 4.49
N LYS A 15 9.24 6.48 5.05
CA LYS A 15 10.12 5.50 4.40
C LYS A 15 9.54 5.22 3.01
N THR A 16 10.39 5.17 1.99
CA THR A 16 10.00 4.74 0.64
C THR A 16 10.67 3.41 0.31
N LYS A 17 10.00 2.59 -0.49
CA LYS A 17 10.54 1.35 -1.02
C LYS A 17 10.24 1.27 -2.51
N GLU A 18 11.27 0.97 -3.29
CA GLU A 18 11.17 0.69 -4.72
C GLU A 18 11.04 -0.82 -4.95
N PHE A 19 10.22 -1.22 -5.91
CA PHE A 19 10.10 -2.61 -6.37
C PHE A 19 9.69 -2.66 -7.84
N TYR A 20 9.73 -3.85 -8.44
CA TYR A 20 9.50 -4.06 -9.86
C TYR A 20 8.51 -5.19 -10.09
N LEU A 21 7.70 -5.06 -11.13
CA LEU A 21 6.77 -6.09 -11.59
C LEU A 21 7.15 -6.53 -13.01
N GLU A 22 6.97 -7.82 -13.32
CA GLU A 22 7.43 -8.40 -14.59
C GLU A 22 6.76 -7.80 -15.82
N ASN A 23 5.45 -7.49 -15.76
CA ASN A 23 4.67 -7.07 -16.92
C ASN A 23 4.71 -5.55 -17.17
N PHE A 24 5.37 -4.78 -16.31
CA PHE A 24 5.44 -3.33 -16.42
C PHE A 24 6.81 -2.94 -16.94
N LYS A 25 6.87 -2.57 -18.22
CA LYS A 25 8.11 -2.29 -18.95
C LYS A 25 8.01 -1.02 -19.77
N ASP A 26 9.16 -0.40 -20.02
CA ASP A 26 9.29 0.75 -20.91
C ASP A 26 9.32 0.32 -22.40
N GLU A 27 9.50 1.30 -23.29
CA GLU A 27 9.59 1.08 -24.74
C GLU A 27 10.79 0.19 -25.16
N LYS A 28 11.79 0.05 -24.28
CA LYS A 28 12.98 -0.79 -24.51
C LYS A 28 12.81 -2.20 -23.93
N GLY A 29 11.71 -2.47 -23.24
CA GLY A 29 11.45 -3.74 -22.56
C GLY A 29 12.10 -3.87 -21.19
N GLU A 30 12.62 -2.78 -20.63
CA GLU A 30 13.18 -2.73 -19.28
C GLU A 30 12.07 -2.51 -18.26
N LYS A 31 12.14 -3.17 -17.10
CA LYS A 31 11.09 -3.05 -16.07
C LYS A 31 11.07 -1.62 -15.50
N ILE A 32 9.88 -1.08 -15.34
CA ILE A 32 9.70 0.24 -14.71
C ILE A 32 9.51 0.11 -13.19
N PRO A 33 10.02 1.07 -12.40
CA PRO A 33 9.93 1.01 -10.94
C PRO A 33 8.54 1.39 -10.44
N PHE A 34 8.14 0.74 -9.36
CA PHE A 34 7.06 1.15 -8.48
C PHE A 34 7.65 1.65 -7.17
N VAL A 35 7.07 2.70 -6.60
CA VAL A 35 7.51 3.27 -5.33
C VAL A 35 6.33 3.31 -4.37
N VAL A 36 6.47 2.64 -3.23
CA VAL A 36 5.54 2.76 -2.10
C VAL A 36 6.15 3.57 -0.97
N LYS A 37 5.30 4.24 -0.20
CA LYS A 37 5.66 5.07 0.94
C LYS A 37 4.89 4.64 2.18
N ALA A 38 5.56 4.65 3.33
CA ALA A 38 4.94 4.41 4.62
C ALA A 38 3.92 5.51 4.95
N ILE A 39 2.81 5.13 5.55
CA ILE A 39 1.78 6.04 6.05
C ILE A 39 1.87 6.17 7.57
N THR A 40 1.36 7.26 8.10
CA THR A 40 1.26 7.45 9.55
C THR A 40 0.09 6.63 10.14
N PRO A 41 0.13 6.29 11.44
CA PRO A 41 -1.00 5.66 12.11
C PRO A 41 -2.30 6.46 11.97
N LYS A 42 -2.22 7.79 11.95
CA LYS A 42 -3.39 8.67 11.78
C LYS A 42 -4.02 8.55 10.38
N GLU A 43 -3.21 8.41 9.34
CA GLU A 43 -3.71 8.15 7.99
C GLU A 43 -4.37 6.78 7.91
N ASN A 44 -3.73 5.75 8.49
CA ASN A 44 -4.29 4.41 8.58
C ASN A 44 -5.64 4.39 9.32
N ASP A 45 -5.75 5.06 10.46
CA ASP A 45 -7.02 5.18 11.21
C ASP A 45 -8.12 5.82 10.35
N GLY A 46 -7.76 6.78 9.50
CA GLY A 46 -8.68 7.38 8.54
C GLY A 46 -9.19 6.36 7.50
N ILE A 47 -8.29 5.54 6.96
CA ILE A 47 -8.62 4.46 6.02
C ILE A 47 -9.50 3.41 6.70
N VAL A 48 -9.13 2.94 7.90
CA VAL A 48 -9.93 1.97 8.67
C VAL A 48 -11.34 2.47 8.92
N LYS A 49 -11.49 3.76 9.30
CA LYS A 49 -12.82 4.37 9.50
C LYS A 49 -13.66 4.41 8.23
N ARG A 50 -13.08 4.82 7.09
CA ARG A 50 -13.79 4.85 5.80
C ARG A 50 -14.22 3.45 5.34
N ASN A 51 -13.43 2.44 5.68
CA ASN A 51 -13.71 1.04 5.36
C ASN A 51 -14.51 0.29 6.44
N THR A 52 -15.05 1.00 7.44
CA THR A 52 -15.92 0.42 8.48
C THR A 52 -17.30 1.04 8.41
N VAL A 53 -18.28 0.28 7.94
CA VAL A 53 -19.68 0.74 7.81
C VAL A 53 -20.53 0.06 8.88
N LYS A 54 -21.17 0.86 9.74
CA LYS A 54 -22.03 0.36 10.84
C LYS A 54 -21.33 -0.70 11.73
N GLY A 55 -20.04 -0.51 11.97
CA GLY A 55 -19.21 -1.43 12.77
C GLY A 55 -18.71 -2.67 12.03
N VAL A 56 -19.03 -2.82 10.75
CA VAL A 56 -18.53 -3.92 9.90
C VAL A 56 -17.35 -3.44 9.08
N PHE A 57 -16.17 -4.02 9.31
CA PHE A 57 -14.95 -3.72 8.58
C PHE A 57 -14.89 -4.48 7.25
N ASN A 58 -14.69 -3.76 6.15
CA ASN A 58 -14.49 -4.33 4.83
C ASN A 58 -12.99 -4.40 4.49
N ASN A 59 -12.43 -5.59 4.66
CA ASN A 59 -11.01 -5.82 4.40
C ASN A 59 -10.63 -5.65 2.92
N ALA A 60 -11.53 -5.95 1.98
CA ALA A 60 -11.22 -5.87 0.55
C ALA A 60 -11.04 -4.42 0.09
N THR A 61 -11.95 -3.53 0.51
CA THR A 61 -11.85 -2.11 0.18
C THR A 61 -10.73 -1.42 0.96
N TYR A 62 -10.47 -1.85 2.20
CA TYR A 62 -9.32 -1.40 2.99
C TYR A 62 -7.99 -1.69 2.28
N ILE A 63 -7.80 -2.91 1.75
CA ILE A 63 -6.57 -3.28 1.03
C ILE A 63 -6.38 -2.39 -0.20
N ASN A 64 -7.43 -2.17 -0.99
CA ASN A 64 -7.34 -1.32 -2.17
C ASN A 64 -6.97 0.12 -1.79
N GLU A 65 -7.59 0.67 -0.75
CA GLU A 65 -7.31 2.03 -0.31
C GLU A 65 -5.90 2.16 0.30
N MET A 66 -5.40 1.12 0.98
CA MET A 66 -4.02 1.05 1.44
C MET A 66 -3.03 1.06 0.26
N ILE A 67 -3.27 0.28 -0.79
CA ILE A 67 -2.44 0.28 -2.00
C ILE A 67 -2.42 1.67 -2.62
N VAL A 68 -3.59 2.28 -2.84
CA VAL A 68 -3.70 3.64 -3.44
C VAL A 68 -3.05 4.71 -2.58
N THR A 69 -3.14 4.61 -1.26
CA THR A 69 -2.56 5.62 -0.36
C THR A 69 -1.05 5.47 -0.25
N CYS A 70 -0.53 4.24 -0.27
CA CYS A 70 0.90 3.99 -0.16
C CYS A 70 1.63 4.12 -1.51
N MET A 71 0.96 3.98 -2.65
CA MET A 71 1.59 4.06 -3.96
C MET A 71 1.93 5.51 -4.33
N GLU A 72 3.23 5.82 -4.35
CA GLU A 72 3.77 7.12 -4.79
C GLU A 72 3.99 7.11 -6.31
N THR A 73 4.57 6.03 -6.84
CA THR A 73 4.83 5.86 -8.27
C THR A 73 4.36 4.48 -8.74
N PRO A 74 3.43 4.39 -9.71
CA PRO A 74 2.67 5.51 -10.28
C PRO A 74 1.64 6.06 -9.27
N ASN A 75 1.27 7.34 -9.41
CA ASN A 75 0.19 7.90 -8.61
C ASN A 75 -1.15 7.32 -9.07
N LEU A 76 -1.71 6.37 -8.30
CA LEU A 76 -2.97 5.71 -8.67
C LEU A 76 -4.19 6.63 -8.65
N LYS A 77 -4.05 7.85 -8.09
CA LYS A 77 -5.08 8.89 -8.08
C LYS A 77 -5.01 9.81 -9.29
N ASP A 78 -4.05 9.58 -10.19
CA ASP A 78 -3.92 10.35 -11.41
C ASP A 78 -5.18 10.20 -12.29
N ALA A 79 -5.69 11.33 -12.78
CA ALA A 79 -6.95 11.35 -13.53
C ALA A 79 -6.82 10.67 -14.90
N GLU A 80 -5.67 10.77 -15.56
CA GLU A 80 -5.41 10.11 -16.83
C GLU A 80 -5.34 8.59 -16.64
N LEU A 81 -4.68 8.14 -15.56
CA LEU A 81 -4.63 6.71 -15.20
C LEU A 81 -6.03 6.16 -14.86
N CYS A 82 -6.79 6.86 -14.03
CA CYS A 82 -8.16 6.46 -13.68
C CYS A 82 -9.06 6.41 -14.93
N SER A 83 -8.95 7.42 -15.80
CA SER A 83 -9.68 7.47 -17.07
C SER A 83 -9.30 6.33 -18.01
N PHE A 84 -8.02 5.95 -18.08
CA PHE A 84 -7.57 4.81 -18.87
C PHE A 84 -8.23 3.50 -18.42
N TYR A 85 -8.35 3.30 -17.10
CA TYR A 85 -9.03 2.13 -16.53
C TYR A 85 -10.56 2.27 -16.46
N GLY A 86 -11.12 3.40 -16.88
CA GLY A 86 -12.58 3.61 -16.94
C GLY A 86 -13.25 3.79 -15.56
N VAL A 87 -12.50 4.24 -14.56
CA VAL A 87 -13.00 4.41 -13.18
C VAL A 87 -12.90 5.86 -12.73
N MET A 88 -13.80 6.25 -11.84
CA MET A 88 -13.72 7.54 -11.13
C MET A 88 -13.10 7.42 -9.74
N ASP A 89 -13.26 6.25 -9.10
CA ASP A 89 -12.68 5.96 -7.81
C ASP A 89 -11.30 5.31 -7.98
N PRO A 90 -10.21 5.96 -7.54
CA PRO A 90 -8.86 5.39 -7.58
C PRO A 90 -8.74 4.03 -6.88
N THR A 91 -9.59 3.73 -5.89
CA THR A 91 -9.56 2.45 -5.16
C THR A 91 -10.01 1.26 -6.01
N GLU A 92 -10.57 1.49 -7.19
CA GLU A 92 -10.88 0.45 -8.17
C GLU A 92 -9.66 0.07 -9.02
N VAL A 93 -8.71 0.99 -9.24
CA VAL A 93 -7.53 0.79 -10.08
C VAL A 93 -6.71 -0.45 -9.70
N PRO A 94 -6.43 -0.77 -8.41
CA PRO A 94 -5.67 -1.96 -8.05
C PRO A 94 -6.31 -3.29 -8.50
N GLY A 95 -7.64 -3.32 -8.70
CA GLY A 95 -8.36 -4.49 -9.19
C GLY A 95 -8.33 -4.64 -10.72
N LEU A 96 -7.92 -3.60 -11.44
CA LEU A 96 -7.94 -3.52 -12.91
C LEU A 96 -6.51 -3.51 -13.49
N MET A 97 -5.60 -2.82 -12.82
CA MET A 97 -4.22 -2.63 -13.27
C MET A 97 -3.36 -3.89 -13.07
N PHE A 98 -3.58 -4.61 -11.98
CA PHE A 98 -2.72 -5.73 -11.59
C PHE A 98 -3.45 -7.06 -11.77
N THR A 99 -2.71 -8.08 -12.21
CA THR A 99 -3.12 -9.47 -12.01
C THR A 99 -3.20 -9.78 -10.50
N ILE A 100 -3.88 -10.88 -10.14
CA ILE A 100 -3.98 -11.31 -8.74
C ILE A 100 -2.59 -11.50 -8.09
N GLY A 101 -1.64 -12.06 -8.83
CA GLY A 101 -0.27 -12.27 -8.35
C GLY A 101 0.49 -10.96 -8.14
N GLU A 102 0.41 -10.04 -9.10
CA GLU A 102 1.05 -8.72 -8.99
C GLU A 102 0.45 -7.89 -7.85
N LYS A 103 -0.88 -7.94 -7.68
CA LYS A 103 -1.55 -7.26 -6.57
C LYS A 103 -1.04 -7.76 -5.22
N ASN A 104 -0.77 -9.06 -5.08
CA ASN A 104 -0.16 -9.61 -3.87
C ASN A 104 1.25 -9.06 -3.64
N LEU A 105 2.09 -8.99 -4.68
CA LEU A 105 3.44 -8.40 -4.57
C LEU A 105 3.41 -6.92 -4.17
N VAL A 106 2.46 -6.15 -4.71
CA VAL A 106 2.23 -4.76 -4.30
C VAL A 106 1.82 -4.69 -2.84
N MET A 107 0.91 -5.57 -2.42
CA MET A 107 0.42 -5.63 -1.04
C MET A 107 1.55 -6.02 -0.07
N ASP A 108 2.43 -6.94 -0.45
CA ASP A 108 3.62 -7.33 0.32
C ASP A 108 4.56 -6.12 0.51
N ALA A 109 4.83 -5.36 -0.55
CA ALA A 109 5.64 -4.15 -0.48
C ALA A 109 5.02 -3.09 0.44
N VAL A 110 3.69 -2.90 0.38
CA VAL A 110 2.93 -2.01 1.26
C VAL A 110 2.99 -2.44 2.72
N SER A 111 2.87 -3.74 2.99
CA SER A 111 2.97 -4.26 4.35
C SER A 111 4.37 -4.10 4.93
N GLU A 112 5.40 -4.41 4.14
CA GLU A 112 6.79 -4.32 4.57
C GLU A 112 7.19 -2.88 4.89
N ILE A 113 6.83 -1.90 4.05
CA ILE A 113 7.21 -0.49 4.27
C ILE A 113 6.53 0.11 5.52
N ASN A 114 5.37 -0.43 5.90
CA ASN A 114 4.63 -0.02 7.09
C ASN A 114 4.96 -0.89 8.33
N ASP A 115 5.92 -1.81 8.23
CA ASP A 115 6.30 -2.74 9.29
C ASP A 115 5.10 -3.57 9.82
N VAL A 116 4.09 -3.81 8.97
CA VAL A 116 2.90 -4.60 9.30
C VAL A 116 3.09 -6.03 8.79
N LYS A 117 3.22 -6.99 9.71
CA LYS A 117 3.33 -8.40 9.33
C LYS A 117 2.06 -8.88 8.66
N MET A 118 2.19 -9.46 7.47
CA MET A 118 1.09 -10.19 6.84
C MET A 118 0.71 -11.42 7.66
N ALA A 119 -0.58 -11.80 7.62
CA ALA A 119 -1.06 -13.05 8.19
C ALA A 119 -0.37 -14.30 7.59
N SER A 120 0.22 -14.19 6.39
CA SER A 120 1.01 -15.26 5.76
C SER A 120 2.30 -15.57 6.52
N GLU A 121 2.99 -14.57 7.09
CA GLU A 121 4.17 -14.80 7.94
C GLU A 121 3.81 -15.45 9.28
N LEU A 122 2.63 -15.11 9.84
CA LEU A 122 2.09 -15.77 11.03
C LEU A 122 1.83 -17.27 10.79
N LYS A 123 1.37 -17.65 9.58
CA LYS A 123 1.17 -19.07 9.22
C LYS A 123 2.48 -19.85 9.09
N ASN A 124 3.56 -19.22 8.63
CA ASN A 124 4.87 -19.88 8.55
C ASN A 124 5.56 -19.97 9.92
N ALA A 125 5.38 -18.97 10.78
CA ALA A 125 5.84 -19.02 12.16
C ALA A 125 5.10 -20.08 12.99
N ALA A 126 3.79 -20.27 12.77
CA ALA A 126 2.98 -21.27 13.48
C ALA A 126 3.22 -22.73 13.04
N LYS A 127 3.88 -22.96 11.89
CA LYS A 127 4.27 -24.30 11.43
C LYS A 127 5.61 -24.79 11.99
N ASN A 128 6.34 -23.91 12.68
CA ASN A 128 7.64 -24.20 13.28
C ASN A 128 7.56 -24.35 14.82
N PHE A 129 6.36 -24.57 15.36
CA PHE A 129 6.09 -24.93 16.75
C PHE A 129 5.22 -26.18 16.83
#